data_AF-A0A963V1F9-F1
#
_entry.id   AF-A0A963V1F9-F1
#
_cell.length_a   1.000
_cell.length_b   1.000
_cell.length_c   1.000
_cell.angle_alpha   90.00
_cell.angle_beta   90.00
_cell.angle_gamma   90.00
#
_symmetry.space_group_name_H-M   'P 1'
#
loop_
_entity.id
_entity.type
_entity.pdbx_description
1 polymer ?
#
loop_
_entity_poly.entity_id
_entity_poly.type
_entity_poly.pdbx_seq_one_letter_code
_entity_poly.pdbx_strand_id
1 'polypeptide(L)'
;MTALQEYQRLECTGLWRESPDAQRREVIVSFGDATLVIADAKNARALAHWSLPAVQRLNPGERPAIFAPGPEEGEDLEIEDEALIKAIGKVHTIIEARRPHPGRLRTLLLATVLICLFALGFFWMPTALIRHTAGALPPAKVRDIGLASLTDLSRLTGPPCTTPEGRAALDRMGERLLGGGGRLFILPNALSGAVALPGGIVALGRDVIETGPTPDLAAGHVVAAALARDRTDPTLAALRFAGFRASVDLLTTGNLPDGALFGYGEALLTRARPDLPLPELQARFAAAGVSAAAYSQAMNLPQDTE
;
A
#
# COMPACT_ATOMS: atom_id res chain seq x y z
N MET A 1 48.38 -11.59 -3.78
CA MET A 1 48.76 -12.99 -4.06
C MET A 1 47.76 -13.52 -5.07
N THR A 2 48.07 -13.42 -6.34
CA THR A 2 47.10 -13.50 -7.43
C THR A 2 47.67 -14.30 -8.59
N ALA A 3 46.82 -15.18 -9.12
CA ALA A 3 46.98 -15.99 -10.33
C ALA A 3 48.13 -17.03 -10.34
N LEU A 4 47.86 -18.16 -9.64
CA LEU A 4 48.21 -19.52 -10.08
C LEU A 4 49.68 -19.96 -9.97
N GLN A 5 50.08 -20.40 -8.77
CA GLN A 5 51.33 -21.16 -8.56
C GLN A 5 51.46 -22.39 -9.48
N GLU A 6 50.33 -22.94 -9.97
CA GLU A 6 50.31 -24.08 -10.91
C GLU A 6 50.88 -23.76 -12.31
N TYR A 7 51.10 -22.47 -12.64
CA TYR A 7 51.51 -22.03 -13.98
C TYR A 7 52.78 -21.17 -14.03
N GLN A 8 53.50 -21.01 -12.91
CA GLN A 8 54.69 -20.13 -12.78
C GLN A 8 55.91 -20.51 -13.65
N ARG A 9 55.80 -21.55 -14.48
CA ARG A 9 56.84 -22.01 -15.43
C ARG A 9 56.25 -22.50 -16.75
N LEU A 10 55.05 -22.05 -17.12
CA LEU A 10 54.50 -22.38 -18.44
C LEU A 10 55.28 -21.60 -19.50
N GLU A 11 55.98 -22.34 -20.35
CA GLU A 11 56.67 -21.81 -21.51
C GLU A 11 56.26 -22.65 -22.73
N CYS A 12 55.97 -21.98 -23.84
CA CYS A 12 55.74 -22.65 -25.11
C CYS A 12 56.43 -21.91 -26.25
N THR A 13 56.57 -22.58 -27.39
CA THR A 13 56.95 -21.93 -28.64
C THR A 13 55.72 -21.30 -29.28
N GLY A 14 55.90 -20.16 -29.95
CA GLY A 14 54.86 -19.47 -30.70
C GLY A 14 55.44 -18.72 -31.89
N LEU A 15 54.57 -18.19 -32.73
CA LEU A 15 54.95 -17.28 -33.82
C LEU A 15 54.52 -15.88 -33.45
N TRP A 16 55.48 -14.96 -33.36
CA TRP A 16 55.22 -13.56 -33.06
C TRP A 16 55.57 -12.68 -34.25
N ARG A 17 54.79 -11.63 -34.43
CA ARG A 17 55.03 -10.59 -35.43
C ARG A 17 54.78 -9.23 -34.80
N GLU A 18 55.69 -8.29 -35.05
CA GLU A 18 55.73 -6.95 -34.44
C GLU A 18 54.80 -5.94 -35.12
N SER A 19 54.60 -6.09 -36.43
CA SER A 19 53.73 -5.25 -37.26
C SER A 19 53.12 -6.09 -38.39
N PRO A 20 51.99 -5.69 -38.98
CA PRO A 20 51.35 -6.47 -40.05
C PRO A 20 52.28 -6.85 -41.21
N ASP A 21 53.24 -5.97 -41.53
CA ASP A 21 54.23 -6.14 -42.62
C ASP A 21 55.51 -6.89 -42.18
N ALA A 22 55.69 -7.15 -40.88
CA ALA A 22 56.85 -7.87 -40.37
C ALA A 22 56.74 -9.39 -40.57
N GLN A 23 57.89 -10.05 -40.77
CA GLN A 23 57.95 -11.50 -40.86
C GLN A 23 57.68 -12.13 -39.49
N ARG A 24 56.90 -13.22 -39.48
CA ARG A 24 56.70 -14.05 -38.29
C ARG A 24 58.02 -14.67 -37.83
N ARG A 25 58.30 -14.53 -36.54
CA ARG A 25 59.50 -15.06 -35.87
C ARG A 25 59.08 -16.10 -34.85
N GLU A 26 59.85 -17.18 -34.77
CA GLU A 26 59.69 -18.17 -33.71
C GLU A 26 60.18 -17.57 -32.39
N VAL A 27 59.31 -17.64 -31.39
CA VAL A 27 59.53 -17.07 -30.06
C VAL A 27 59.22 -18.08 -28.97
N ILE A 28 59.85 -17.90 -27.82
CA ILE A 28 59.49 -18.55 -26.57
C ILE A 28 58.58 -17.59 -25.81
N VAL A 29 57.42 -18.09 -25.41
CA VAL A 29 56.41 -17.36 -24.66
C VAL A 29 56.39 -17.89 -23.24
N SER A 30 56.74 -17.04 -22.27
CA SER A 30 56.74 -17.40 -20.85
C SER A 30 55.59 -16.71 -20.12
N PHE A 31 54.79 -17.50 -19.40
CA PHE A 31 53.69 -17.00 -18.57
C PHE A 31 54.19 -16.64 -17.16
N GLY A 32 54.11 -15.36 -16.80
CA GLY A 32 54.43 -14.87 -15.46
C GLY A 32 53.19 -14.58 -14.61
N ASP A 33 53.40 -14.01 -13.42
CA ASP A 33 52.30 -13.70 -12.48
C ASP A 33 51.30 -12.65 -13.01
N ALA A 34 51.76 -11.70 -13.84
CA ALA A 34 50.93 -10.62 -14.40
C ALA A 34 51.27 -10.28 -15.87
N THR A 35 52.29 -10.92 -16.43
CA THR A 35 52.85 -10.56 -17.73
C THR A 35 53.11 -11.80 -18.58
N LEU A 36 52.94 -11.66 -19.88
CA LEU A 36 53.39 -12.61 -20.88
C LEU A 36 54.70 -12.08 -21.47
N VAL A 37 55.78 -12.83 -21.32
CA VAL A 37 57.10 -12.47 -21.84
C VAL A 37 57.31 -13.18 -23.16
N ILE A 38 57.67 -12.44 -24.21
CA ILE A 38 57.96 -12.97 -25.54
C ILE A 38 59.45 -12.81 -25.77
N ALA A 39 60.18 -13.91 -25.97
CA ALA A 39 61.63 -13.92 -26.18
C ALA A 39 62.01 -14.64 -27.49
N ASP A 40 63.10 -14.23 -28.12
CA ASP A 40 63.60 -14.87 -29.34
C ASP A 40 64.08 -16.32 -29.04
N ALA A 41 63.64 -17.28 -29.85
CA ALA A 41 63.92 -18.70 -29.62
C ALA A 41 65.42 -19.06 -29.70
N LYS A 42 66.24 -18.28 -30.43
CA LYS A 42 67.65 -18.61 -30.66
C LYS A 42 68.60 -18.14 -29.57
N ASN A 43 68.28 -17.02 -28.93
CA ASN A 43 69.19 -16.36 -27.97
C ASN A 43 68.51 -15.95 -26.66
N ALA A 44 67.23 -16.31 -26.46
CA ALA A 44 66.43 -16.00 -25.28
C ALA A 44 66.36 -14.49 -24.94
N ARG A 45 66.60 -13.61 -25.92
CA ARG A 45 66.47 -12.16 -25.72
C ARG A 45 65.00 -11.79 -25.69
N ALA A 46 64.57 -11.12 -24.62
CA ALA A 46 63.21 -10.56 -24.54
C ALA A 46 62.95 -9.58 -25.71
N LEU A 47 61.88 -9.83 -26.45
CA LEU A 47 61.38 -9.03 -27.57
C LEU A 47 60.24 -8.11 -27.11
N ALA A 48 59.27 -8.66 -26.38
CA ALA A 48 58.11 -7.91 -25.91
C ALA A 48 57.62 -8.39 -24.53
N HIS A 49 56.93 -7.50 -23.82
CA HIS A 49 56.28 -7.78 -22.55
C HIS A 49 54.82 -7.34 -22.62
N TRP A 50 53.89 -8.29 -22.55
CA TRP A 50 52.45 -8.00 -22.57
C TRP A 50 51.85 -8.12 -21.18
N SER A 51 50.88 -7.27 -20.88
CA SER A 51 50.08 -7.35 -19.65
C SER A 51 48.98 -8.40 -19.83
N LEU A 52 48.99 -9.49 -19.05
CA LEU A 52 47.99 -10.57 -19.18
C LEU A 52 46.52 -10.07 -19.13
N PRO A 53 46.16 -9.08 -18.27
CA PRO A 53 44.84 -8.44 -18.30
C PRO A 53 44.45 -7.75 -19.61
N ALA A 54 45.42 -7.31 -20.41
CA ALA A 54 45.22 -6.52 -21.62
C ALA A 54 45.28 -7.38 -22.90
N VAL A 55 45.90 -8.55 -22.83
CA VAL A 55 45.96 -9.51 -23.95
C VAL A 55 44.55 -9.87 -24.39
N GLN A 56 44.25 -9.88 -25.67
CA GLN A 56 42.95 -10.26 -26.23
C GLN A 56 43.12 -11.35 -27.27
N ARG A 57 42.18 -12.30 -27.30
CA ARG A 57 42.13 -13.35 -28.33
C ARG A 57 41.42 -12.82 -29.57
N LEU A 58 42.09 -12.83 -30.72
CA LEU A 58 41.57 -12.32 -31.99
C LEU A 58 40.71 -13.34 -32.76
N ASN A 59 40.94 -14.64 -32.56
CA ASN A 59 40.18 -15.72 -33.21
C ASN A 59 39.57 -16.72 -32.20
N PRO A 60 38.52 -16.34 -31.44
CA PRO A 60 37.84 -17.26 -30.54
C PRO A 60 37.30 -18.50 -31.27
N GLY A 61 37.67 -19.69 -30.81
CA GLY A 61 37.18 -20.97 -31.36
C GLY A 61 38.06 -21.60 -32.45
N GLU A 62 39.02 -20.88 -33.00
CA GLU A 62 39.96 -21.38 -34.01
C GLU A 62 41.35 -21.66 -33.42
N ARG A 63 42.12 -22.55 -34.08
CA ARG A 63 43.53 -22.88 -33.74
C ARG A 63 44.41 -22.75 -35.00
N PRO A 64 45.65 -22.21 -34.88
CA PRO A 64 46.33 -21.71 -33.67
C PRO A 64 45.64 -20.48 -33.07
N ALA A 65 45.73 -20.31 -31.74
CA ALA A 65 45.11 -19.19 -31.05
C ALA A 65 45.96 -17.92 -31.25
N ILE A 66 45.34 -16.87 -31.76
CA ILE A 66 45.97 -15.58 -32.05
C ILE A 66 45.63 -14.62 -30.91
N PHE A 67 46.67 -14.04 -30.30
CA PHE A 67 46.56 -13.06 -29.23
C PHE A 67 47.21 -11.73 -29.63
N ALA A 68 46.70 -10.62 -29.10
CA ALA A 68 47.26 -9.28 -29.27
C ALA A 68 47.33 -8.55 -27.93
N PRO A 69 48.27 -7.59 -27.73
CA PRO A 69 48.45 -6.87 -26.45
C PRO A 69 47.39 -5.79 -26.17
N GLY A 70 46.41 -5.60 -27.05
CA GLY A 70 45.34 -4.62 -26.92
C GLY A 70 44.49 -4.53 -28.20
N PRO A 71 43.58 -3.55 -28.29
CA PRO A 71 42.75 -3.32 -29.47
C PRO A 71 43.46 -2.56 -30.60
N GLU A 72 44.71 -2.11 -30.39
CA GLU A 72 45.52 -1.46 -31.42
C GLU A 72 46.16 -2.49 -32.35
N GLU A 73 46.14 -2.21 -33.66
CA GLU A 73 46.76 -3.06 -34.66
C GLU A 73 48.29 -2.90 -34.63
N GLY A 74 49.01 -4.00 -34.44
CA GLY A 74 50.47 -4.00 -34.47
C GLY A 74 51.04 -5.38 -34.24
N GLU A 75 50.91 -5.89 -33.02
CA GLU A 75 51.54 -7.14 -32.62
C GLU A 75 50.54 -8.29 -32.51
N ASP A 76 50.88 -9.45 -33.09
CA ASP A 76 50.13 -10.69 -32.90
C ASP A 76 51.04 -11.87 -32.54
N LEU A 77 50.49 -12.75 -31.71
CA LEU A 77 51.16 -13.93 -31.19
C LEU A 77 50.27 -15.15 -31.42
N GLU A 78 50.77 -16.10 -32.20
CA GLU A 78 50.14 -17.39 -32.45
C GLU A 78 50.68 -18.43 -31.46
N ILE A 79 49.77 -19.04 -30.70
CA ILE A 79 50.06 -20.07 -29.70
C ILE A 79 49.22 -21.31 -30.02
N GLU A 80 49.85 -22.48 -30.03
CA GLU A 80 49.17 -23.79 -30.16
C GLU A 80 49.00 -24.53 -28.83
N ASP A 81 49.80 -24.16 -27.82
CA ASP A 81 49.82 -24.84 -26.52
C ASP A 81 48.51 -24.64 -25.74
N GLU A 82 47.82 -25.76 -25.45
CA GLU A 82 46.52 -25.75 -24.79
C GLU A 82 46.61 -25.29 -23.32
N ALA A 83 47.71 -25.61 -22.63
CA ALA A 83 47.89 -25.22 -21.23
C ALA A 83 48.06 -23.70 -21.11
N LEU A 84 48.84 -23.08 -22.01
CA LEU A 84 49.06 -21.64 -22.06
C LEU A 84 47.77 -20.89 -22.46
N ILE A 85 47.06 -21.37 -23.49
CA ILE A 85 45.77 -20.80 -23.90
C ILE A 85 44.76 -20.82 -22.74
N LYS A 86 44.69 -21.93 -22.01
CA LYS A 86 43.80 -22.09 -20.85
C LYS A 86 44.22 -21.19 -19.69
N ALA A 87 45.51 -21.02 -19.44
CA ALA A 87 46.03 -20.12 -18.41
C ALA A 87 45.66 -18.65 -18.69
N ILE A 88 45.84 -18.18 -19.93
CA ILE A 88 45.42 -16.83 -20.36
C ILE A 88 43.90 -16.66 -20.19
N GLY A 89 43.11 -17.64 -20.64
CA GLY A 89 41.64 -17.60 -20.47
C GLY A 89 41.18 -17.60 -19.00
N LYS A 90 41.88 -18.32 -18.12
CA LYS A 90 41.60 -18.32 -16.67
C LYS A 90 41.82 -16.94 -16.05
N VAL A 91 42.85 -16.21 -16.47
CA VAL A 91 43.07 -14.83 -16.01
C VAL A 91 41.92 -13.91 -16.45
N HIS A 92 41.48 -14.02 -17.70
CA HIS A 92 40.35 -13.23 -18.22
C HIS A 92 39.06 -13.47 -17.45
N THR A 93 38.68 -14.73 -17.23
CA THR A 93 37.48 -15.07 -16.46
C THR A 93 37.52 -14.56 -15.03
N ILE A 94 38.68 -14.58 -14.37
CA ILE A 94 38.85 -14.04 -13.01
C ILE A 94 38.70 -12.51 -13.00
N ILE A 95 39.23 -11.82 -14.01
CA ILE A 95 39.10 -10.36 -14.14
C ILE A 95 37.65 -9.97 -14.40
N GLU A 96 36.97 -10.68 -15.31
CA GLU A 96 35.57 -10.44 -15.64
C GLU A 96 34.65 -10.71 -14.44
N ALA A 97 34.90 -11.79 -13.69
CA ALA A 97 34.16 -12.11 -12.46
C ALA A 97 34.33 -11.05 -11.35
N ARG A 98 35.45 -10.32 -11.34
CA ARG A 98 35.74 -9.24 -10.37
C ARG A 98 35.28 -7.86 -10.82
N ARG A 99 34.74 -7.74 -12.04
CA ARG A 99 34.24 -6.46 -12.53
C ARG A 99 33.06 -6.01 -11.65
N PRO A 100 33.11 -4.84 -11.00
CA PRO A 100 31.98 -4.37 -10.23
C PRO A 100 30.78 -4.16 -11.16
N HIS A 101 29.60 -4.60 -10.72
CA HIS A 101 28.34 -4.43 -11.45
C HIS A 101 27.49 -3.33 -10.76
N PRO A 102 27.85 -2.05 -10.90
CA PRO A 102 27.32 -0.94 -10.09
C PRO A 102 25.81 -0.64 -10.29
N GLY A 103 25.14 -1.33 -11.23
CA GLY A 103 23.72 -1.10 -11.51
C GLY A 103 22.73 -1.74 -10.54
N ARG A 104 23.07 -2.90 -9.94
CA ARG A 104 22.08 -3.73 -9.22
C ARG A 104 21.55 -3.10 -7.92
N LEU A 105 22.41 -2.42 -7.17
CA LEU A 105 22.01 -1.75 -5.93
C LEU A 105 21.14 -0.53 -6.20
N ARG A 106 21.49 0.26 -7.22
CA ARG A 106 20.70 1.44 -7.62
C ARG A 106 19.32 1.05 -8.12
N THR A 107 19.21 -0.01 -8.93
CA THR A 107 17.90 -0.52 -9.40
C THR A 107 17.05 -1.05 -8.26
N LEU A 108 17.66 -1.76 -7.29
CA LEU A 108 16.95 -2.25 -6.11
C LEU A 108 16.39 -1.09 -5.29
N LEU A 109 17.23 -0.08 -4.98
CA LEU A 109 16.80 1.08 -4.22
C LEU A 109 15.67 1.85 -4.91
N LEU A 110 15.79 2.10 -6.21
CA LEU A 110 14.73 2.76 -7.00
C LEU A 110 13.44 1.95 -6.99
N ALA A 111 13.51 0.63 -7.17
CA ALA A 111 12.34 -0.24 -7.13
C ALA A 111 11.68 -0.22 -5.74
N THR A 112 12.47 -0.27 -4.66
CA THR A 112 11.94 -0.19 -3.29
C THR A 112 11.22 1.14 -3.03
N VAL A 113 11.81 2.26 -3.41
CA VAL A 113 11.17 3.59 -3.25
C VAL A 113 9.86 3.65 -4.04
N LEU A 114 9.86 3.15 -5.28
CA LEU A 114 8.66 3.14 -6.12
C LEU A 114 7.55 2.28 -5.50
N ILE A 115 7.87 1.08 -5.00
CA ILE A 115 6.92 0.21 -4.30
C ILE A 115 6.37 0.88 -3.05
N CYS A 116 7.22 1.53 -2.25
CA CYS A 116 6.78 2.27 -1.07
C CYS A 116 5.80 3.39 -1.41
N LEU A 117 6.06 4.15 -2.49
CA LEU A 117 5.15 5.20 -2.95
C LEU A 117 3.81 4.63 -3.42
N PHE A 118 3.82 3.53 -4.19
CA PHE A 118 2.60 2.87 -4.63
C PHE A 118 1.80 2.30 -3.46
N ALA A 119 2.46 1.66 -2.49
CA ALA A 119 1.81 1.16 -1.29
C ALA A 119 1.18 2.30 -0.49
N LEU A 120 1.91 3.40 -0.28
CA LEU A 120 1.39 4.58 0.41
C LEU A 120 0.16 5.14 -0.31
N GLY A 121 0.22 5.30 -1.63
CA GLY A 121 -0.90 5.74 -2.44
C GLY A 121 -2.10 4.80 -2.32
N PHE A 122 -1.90 3.50 -2.51
CA PHE A 122 -2.96 2.50 -2.53
C PHE A 122 -3.65 2.31 -1.17
N PHE A 123 -2.90 2.33 -0.06
CA PHE A 123 -3.47 2.15 1.27
C PHE A 123 -4.06 3.45 1.85
N TRP A 124 -3.48 4.62 1.53
CA TRP A 124 -3.92 5.88 2.13
C TRP A 124 -5.01 6.59 1.32
N MET A 125 -4.89 6.65 -0.02
CA MET A 125 -5.84 7.36 -0.89
C MET A 125 -7.31 6.98 -0.65
N PRO A 126 -7.67 5.69 -0.50
CA PRO A 126 -9.06 5.32 -0.31
C PRO A 126 -9.69 5.98 0.91
N THR A 127 -8.96 5.97 2.03
CA THR A 127 -9.46 6.53 3.29
C THR A 127 -9.47 8.05 3.29
N ALA A 128 -8.52 8.68 2.59
CA ALA A 128 -8.46 10.13 2.44
C ALA A 128 -9.60 10.64 1.56
N LEU A 129 -9.85 9.98 0.42
CA LEU A 129 -10.91 10.37 -0.51
C LEU A 129 -12.29 10.25 0.13
N ILE A 130 -12.60 9.11 0.77
CA ILE A 130 -13.91 8.89 1.43
C ILE A 130 -14.21 9.99 2.45
N ARG A 131 -13.20 10.39 3.24
CA ARG A 131 -13.33 11.46 4.23
C ARG A 131 -13.60 12.82 3.60
N HIS A 132 -12.92 13.11 2.49
CA HIS A 132 -13.14 14.35 1.74
C HIS A 132 -14.55 14.38 1.13
N THR A 133 -14.98 13.27 0.51
CA THR A 133 -16.33 13.11 -0.03
C THR A 133 -17.39 13.34 1.04
N ALA A 134 -17.24 12.75 2.23
CA ALA A 134 -18.19 12.93 3.33
C ALA A 134 -18.38 14.40 3.72
N GLY A 135 -17.29 15.18 3.78
CA GLY A 135 -17.34 16.60 4.16
C GLY A 135 -17.82 17.55 3.04
N ALA A 136 -17.70 17.16 1.78
CA ALA A 136 -18.07 17.99 0.62
C ALA A 136 -19.52 17.76 0.14
N LEU A 137 -20.24 16.80 0.72
CA LEU A 137 -21.56 16.39 0.24
C LEU A 137 -22.65 17.44 0.56
N PRO A 138 -23.52 17.81 -0.41
CA PRO A 138 -24.69 18.65 -0.13
C PRO A 138 -25.64 17.97 0.87
N PRO A 139 -26.36 18.74 1.72
CA PRO A 139 -27.24 18.17 2.76
C PRO A 139 -28.35 17.28 2.20
N ALA A 140 -28.84 17.58 0.99
CA ALA A 140 -29.80 16.73 0.29
C ALA A 140 -29.25 15.31 0.04
N LYS A 141 -27.98 15.20 -0.37
CA LYS A 141 -27.34 13.92 -0.68
C LYS A 141 -27.03 13.12 0.57
N VAL A 142 -26.61 13.79 1.64
CA VAL A 142 -26.43 13.15 2.95
C VAL A 142 -27.75 12.54 3.43
N ARG A 143 -28.87 13.23 3.20
CA ARG A 143 -30.22 12.74 3.54
C ARG A 143 -30.65 11.54 2.70
N ASP A 144 -30.32 11.50 1.41
CA ASP A 144 -30.58 10.34 0.55
C ASP A 144 -29.83 9.10 1.07
N ILE A 145 -28.55 9.26 1.44
CA ILE A 145 -27.75 8.19 2.04
C ILE A 145 -28.38 7.73 3.36
N GLY A 146 -28.91 8.66 4.16
CA GLY A 146 -29.61 8.35 5.39
C GLY A 146 -30.87 7.51 5.17
N LEU A 147 -31.67 7.87 4.16
CA LEU A 147 -32.86 7.11 3.79
C LEU A 147 -32.49 5.72 3.24
N ALA A 148 -31.46 5.62 2.40
CA ALA A 148 -30.95 4.34 1.92
C ALA A 148 -30.43 3.45 3.06
N SER A 149 -29.77 4.05 4.06
CA SER A 149 -29.35 3.35 5.29
C SER A 149 -30.55 2.86 6.11
N LEU A 150 -31.59 3.68 6.24
CA LEU A 150 -32.84 3.29 6.90
C LEU A 150 -33.55 2.15 6.15
N THR A 151 -33.52 2.17 4.82
CA THR A 151 -34.08 1.10 3.98
C THR A 151 -33.36 -0.22 4.23
N ASP A 152 -32.03 -0.25 4.23
CA ASP A 152 -31.29 -1.49 4.51
C ASP A 152 -31.49 -1.96 5.96
N LEU A 153 -31.55 -1.03 6.93
CA LEU A 153 -31.89 -1.36 8.32
C LEU A 153 -33.30 -1.97 8.46
N SER A 154 -34.28 -1.40 7.75
CA SER A 154 -35.68 -1.86 7.75
C SER A 154 -35.85 -3.28 7.19
N ARG A 155 -34.88 -3.79 6.42
CA ARG A 155 -34.86 -5.17 5.96
C ARG A 155 -34.82 -6.17 7.12
N LEU A 156 -34.13 -5.82 8.21
CA LEU A 156 -33.98 -6.67 9.39
C LEU A 156 -34.96 -6.30 10.50
N THR A 157 -35.29 -5.02 10.64
CA THR A 157 -36.14 -4.53 11.73
C THR A 157 -37.63 -4.51 11.38
N GLY A 158 -37.98 -4.58 10.09
CA GLY A 158 -39.31 -4.29 9.55
C GLY A 158 -39.47 -2.80 9.16
N PRO A 159 -40.53 -2.47 8.40
CA PRO A 159 -40.78 -1.11 7.92
C PRO A 159 -41.02 -0.14 9.10
N PRO A 160 -40.61 1.14 8.98
CA PRO A 160 -40.90 2.14 10.01
C PRO A 160 -42.40 2.28 10.31
N CYS A 161 -42.75 2.57 11.55
CA CYS A 161 -44.13 2.84 11.94
C CYS A 161 -44.62 4.17 11.32
N THR A 162 -45.80 4.17 10.70
CA THR A 162 -46.31 5.30 9.87
C THR A 162 -47.66 5.87 10.31
N THR A 163 -48.11 5.61 11.54
CA THR A 163 -49.37 6.16 12.03
C THR A 163 -49.33 7.70 12.04
N PRO A 164 -50.39 8.41 11.57
CA PRO A 164 -50.38 9.87 11.48
C PRO A 164 -50.10 10.57 12.81
N GLU A 165 -50.71 10.09 13.89
CA GLU A 165 -50.57 10.65 15.25
C GLU A 165 -49.16 10.42 15.78
N GLY A 166 -48.61 9.21 15.55
CA GLY A 166 -47.24 8.87 15.92
C GLY A 166 -46.24 9.75 15.18
N ARG A 167 -46.46 9.99 13.89
CA ARG A 167 -45.59 10.85 13.08
C ARG A 167 -45.63 12.31 13.56
N ALA A 168 -46.80 12.85 13.84
CA ALA A 168 -46.93 14.20 14.41
C ALA A 168 -46.30 14.33 15.81
N ALA A 169 -46.28 13.26 16.61
CA ALA A 169 -45.55 13.24 17.88
C ALA A 169 -44.04 13.19 17.67
N LEU A 170 -43.56 12.34 16.75
CA LEU A 170 -42.15 12.22 16.39
C LEU A 170 -41.58 13.50 15.77
N ASP A 171 -42.35 14.21 14.93
CA ASP A 171 -41.92 15.46 14.32
C ASP A 171 -41.71 16.54 15.41
N ARG A 172 -42.66 16.69 16.35
CA ARG A 172 -42.53 17.60 17.51
C ARG A 172 -41.34 17.24 18.41
N MET A 173 -41.13 15.95 18.65
CA MET A 173 -40.00 15.46 19.44
C MET A 173 -38.67 15.71 18.71
N GLY A 174 -38.62 15.49 17.39
CA GLY A 174 -37.45 15.75 16.56
C GLY A 174 -37.07 17.23 16.54
N GLU A 175 -38.04 18.12 16.34
CA GLU A 175 -37.84 19.57 16.37
C GLU A 175 -37.24 20.03 17.70
N ARG A 176 -37.76 19.51 18.82
CA ARG A 176 -37.28 19.86 20.17
C ARG A 176 -35.90 19.29 20.48
N LEU A 177 -35.64 18.01 20.17
CA LEU A 177 -34.43 17.30 20.63
C LEU A 177 -33.25 17.38 19.64
N LEU A 178 -33.54 17.38 18.34
CA LEU A 178 -32.53 17.37 17.28
C LEU A 178 -32.32 18.73 16.62
N GLY A 179 -33.22 19.70 16.89
CA GLY A 179 -33.29 20.97 16.18
C GLY A 179 -34.13 20.89 14.89
N GLY A 180 -34.29 22.03 14.21
CA GLY A 180 -35.20 22.23 13.06
C GLY A 180 -34.85 21.53 11.74
N GLY A 181 -34.44 20.26 11.78
CA GLY A 181 -34.14 19.47 10.60
C GLY A 181 -33.92 17.96 10.85
N GLY A 182 -33.99 17.52 12.11
CA GLY A 182 -33.87 16.11 12.45
C GLY A 182 -35.18 15.35 12.23
N ARG A 183 -35.10 14.09 11.79
CA ARG A 183 -36.27 13.21 11.59
C ARG A 183 -36.15 11.95 12.42
N LEU A 184 -37.22 11.59 13.11
CA LEU A 184 -37.28 10.37 13.92
C LEU A 184 -38.09 9.30 13.20
N PHE A 185 -37.63 8.06 13.25
CA PHE A 185 -38.36 6.89 12.76
C PHE A 185 -38.39 5.81 13.83
N ILE A 186 -39.56 5.21 14.06
CA ILE A 186 -39.68 4.06 14.97
C ILE A 186 -39.61 2.77 14.16
N LEU A 187 -38.71 1.87 14.54
CA LEU A 187 -38.57 0.55 13.94
C LEU A 187 -39.20 -0.51 14.87
N PRO A 188 -39.99 -1.46 14.30
CA PRO A 188 -40.81 -2.33 15.12
C PRO A 188 -40.02 -3.44 15.84
N ASN A 189 -38.89 -3.91 15.27
CA ASN A 189 -38.14 -5.04 15.82
C ASN A 189 -36.63 -4.80 15.82
N ALA A 190 -35.89 -5.63 16.57
CA ALA A 190 -34.44 -5.85 16.55
C ALA A 190 -33.52 -4.67 16.89
N LEU A 191 -33.97 -3.42 16.79
CA LEU A 191 -33.23 -2.25 17.23
C LEU A 191 -33.52 -2.01 18.72
N SER A 192 -32.52 -2.18 19.57
CA SER A 192 -32.60 -1.78 20.99
C SER A 192 -31.94 -0.43 21.21
N GLY A 193 -32.74 0.57 21.61
CA GLY A 193 -32.27 1.94 21.76
C GLY A 193 -32.46 2.79 20.51
N ALA A 194 -31.52 3.71 20.26
CA ALA A 194 -31.56 4.60 19.10
C ALA A 194 -30.22 4.62 18.36
N VAL A 195 -30.28 4.82 17.04
CA VAL A 195 -29.12 4.95 16.18
C VAL A 195 -29.25 6.17 15.28
N ALA A 196 -28.18 6.97 15.20
CA ALA A 196 -28.11 8.10 14.29
C ALA A 196 -27.66 7.64 12.89
N LEU A 197 -28.41 8.07 11.89
CA LEU A 197 -28.18 7.84 10.47
C LEU A 197 -27.77 9.16 9.80
N PRO A 198 -27.17 9.10 8.60
CA PRO A 198 -26.83 10.30 7.84
C PRO A 198 -28.04 11.23 7.62
N GLY A 199 -27.79 12.53 7.58
CA GLY A 199 -28.79 13.53 7.19
C GLY A 199 -29.79 13.86 8.29
N GLY A 200 -29.36 13.76 9.56
CA GLY A 200 -30.19 14.13 10.72
C GLY A 200 -31.30 13.13 11.03
N ILE A 201 -31.20 11.91 10.51
CA ILE A 201 -32.19 10.86 10.76
C ILE A 201 -31.78 10.10 12.02
N VAL A 202 -32.71 9.83 12.93
CA VAL A 202 -32.50 8.91 14.07
C VAL A 202 -33.57 7.84 14.02
N ALA A 203 -33.14 6.58 14.01
CA ALA A 203 -34.03 5.43 14.15
C ALA A 203 -34.08 5.01 15.63
N LEU A 204 -35.28 4.75 16.13
CA LEU A 204 -35.56 4.38 17.51
C LEU A 204 -36.29 3.02 17.53
N GLY A 205 -35.88 2.13 18.43
CA GLY A 205 -36.57 0.87 18.68
C GLY A 205 -37.92 1.09 19.35
N ARG A 206 -38.92 0.31 18.94
CA ARG A 206 -40.24 0.26 19.62
C ARG A 206 -40.11 -0.16 21.09
N ASP A 207 -39.16 -1.04 21.39
CA ASP A 207 -38.89 -1.55 22.74
C ASP A 207 -38.67 -0.43 23.76
N VAL A 208 -37.93 0.62 23.38
CA VAL A 208 -37.67 1.79 24.22
C VAL A 208 -38.94 2.53 24.64
N ILE A 209 -39.95 2.52 23.77
CA ILE A 209 -41.23 3.21 24.01
C ILE A 209 -42.16 2.34 24.84
N GLU A 210 -42.23 1.04 24.54
CA GLU A 210 -43.16 0.12 25.21
C GLU A 210 -42.69 -0.33 26.59
N THR A 211 -41.38 -0.43 26.80
CA THR A 211 -40.79 -0.88 28.08
C THR A 211 -40.42 0.27 29.01
N GLY A 212 -40.40 1.50 28.50
CA GLY A 212 -40.00 2.67 29.26
C GLY A 212 -41.06 3.13 30.26
N PRO A 213 -40.67 3.44 31.52
CA PRO A 213 -41.61 3.95 32.52
C PRO A 213 -42.07 5.39 32.23
N THR A 214 -41.29 6.16 31.47
CA THR A 214 -41.54 7.57 31.13
C THR A 214 -41.12 7.87 29.70
N PRO A 215 -41.70 8.92 29.06
CA PRO A 215 -41.25 9.39 27.75
C PRO A 215 -39.78 9.88 27.75
N ASP A 216 -39.24 10.20 28.93
CA ASP A 216 -37.85 10.64 29.10
C ASP A 216 -36.84 9.55 28.72
N LEU A 217 -37.19 8.26 28.84
CA LEU A 217 -36.31 7.18 28.39
C LEU A 217 -36.09 7.24 26.87
N ALA A 218 -37.18 7.33 26.11
CA ALA A 218 -37.14 7.46 24.66
C ALA A 218 -36.43 8.73 24.22
N ALA A 219 -36.72 9.85 24.88
CA ALA A 219 -36.01 11.12 24.65
C ALA A 219 -34.51 11.00 24.95
N GLY A 220 -34.13 10.31 26.02
CA GLY A 220 -32.74 10.09 26.38
C GLY A 220 -31.96 9.27 25.36
N HIS A 221 -32.58 8.22 24.80
CA HIS A 221 -31.97 7.47 23.70
C HIS A 221 -31.76 8.34 22.45
N VAL A 222 -32.72 9.22 22.13
CA VAL A 222 -32.58 10.17 21.00
C VAL A 222 -31.47 11.19 21.27
N VAL A 223 -31.37 11.75 22.47
CA VAL A 223 -30.30 12.69 22.86
C VAL A 223 -28.92 12.01 22.81
N ALA A 224 -28.81 10.79 23.33
CA ALA A 224 -27.57 10.02 23.26
C ALA A 224 -27.17 9.69 21.82
N ALA A 225 -28.12 9.32 20.96
CA ALA A 225 -27.86 9.11 19.53
C ALA A 225 -27.43 10.40 18.82
N ALA A 226 -28.01 11.55 19.18
CA ALA A 226 -27.60 12.84 18.66
C ALA A 226 -26.18 13.21 19.09
N LEU A 227 -25.80 12.95 20.33
CA LEU A 227 -24.42 13.16 20.80
C LEU A 227 -23.43 12.18 20.10
N ALA A 228 -23.84 10.93 19.91
CA ALA A 228 -23.04 9.93 19.19
C ALA A 228 -22.74 10.36 17.75
N ARG A 229 -23.70 10.99 17.06
CA ARG A 229 -23.52 11.58 15.72
C ARG A 229 -22.42 12.65 15.72
N ASP A 230 -22.40 13.51 16.73
CA ASP A 230 -21.46 14.62 16.80
C ASP A 230 -20.01 14.13 17.03
N ARG A 231 -19.83 12.96 17.67
CA ARG A 231 -18.52 12.31 17.85
C ARG A 231 -18.10 11.43 16.68
N THR A 232 -19.05 10.71 16.09
CA THR A 232 -18.80 9.79 14.98
C THR A 232 -19.72 10.16 13.82
N ASP A 233 -19.19 10.81 12.79
CA ASP A 233 -19.95 11.20 11.60
C ASP A 233 -20.61 9.97 10.94
N PRO A 234 -21.95 9.86 10.96
CA PRO A 234 -22.67 8.74 10.36
C PRO A 234 -22.48 8.68 8.86
N THR A 235 -22.28 9.83 8.20
CA THR A 235 -22.07 9.93 6.75
C THR A 235 -20.76 9.29 6.37
N LEU A 236 -19.68 9.65 7.08
CA LEU A 236 -18.38 9.02 6.93
C LEU A 236 -18.44 7.52 7.24
N ALA A 237 -19.17 7.11 8.27
CA ALA A 237 -19.35 5.70 8.60
C ALA A 237 -20.06 4.92 7.48
N ALA A 238 -21.12 5.48 6.90
CA ALA A 238 -21.86 4.87 5.79
C ALA A 238 -21.00 4.78 4.52
N LEU A 239 -20.26 5.83 4.17
CA LEU A 239 -19.37 5.82 3.00
C LEU A 239 -18.17 4.87 3.18
N ARG A 240 -17.64 4.75 4.40
CA ARG A 240 -16.61 3.74 4.71
C ARG A 240 -17.12 2.32 4.52
N PHE A 241 -18.37 2.06 4.91
CA PHE A 241 -19.01 0.77 4.69
C PHE A 241 -19.23 0.51 3.19
N ALA A 242 -19.78 1.50 2.46
CA ALA A 242 -20.01 1.41 1.02
C ALA A 242 -18.70 1.25 0.21
N GLY A 243 -17.60 1.76 0.76
CA GLY A 243 -16.26 1.58 0.23
C GLY A 243 -15.85 2.64 -0.80
N PHE A 244 -14.61 2.47 -1.29
CA PHE A 244 -13.95 3.45 -2.15
C PHE A 244 -14.64 3.62 -3.51
N ARG A 245 -14.97 2.52 -4.19
CA ARG A 245 -15.60 2.56 -5.52
C ARG A 245 -16.93 3.30 -5.48
N ALA A 246 -17.80 2.97 -4.53
CA ALA A 246 -19.07 3.66 -4.34
C ALA A 246 -18.91 5.16 -4.05
N SER A 247 -17.84 5.54 -3.33
CA SER A 247 -17.54 6.95 -3.06
C SER A 247 -17.03 7.70 -4.30
N VAL A 248 -16.26 7.04 -5.17
CA VAL A 248 -15.85 7.59 -6.47
C VAL A 248 -17.07 7.75 -7.38
N ASP A 249 -17.93 6.73 -7.48
CA ASP A 249 -19.15 6.77 -8.27
C ASP A 249 -20.10 7.88 -7.78
N LEU A 250 -20.21 8.08 -6.48
CA LEU A 250 -20.97 9.18 -5.90
C LEU A 250 -20.40 10.56 -6.28
N LEU A 251 -19.08 10.71 -6.36
CA LEU A 251 -18.46 11.97 -6.79
C LEU A 251 -18.65 12.23 -8.28
N THR A 252 -18.65 11.20 -9.12
CA THR A 252 -18.73 11.34 -10.58
C THR A 252 -20.17 11.42 -11.07
N THR A 253 -21.07 10.64 -10.49
CA THR A 253 -22.48 10.54 -10.91
C THR A 253 -23.43 11.36 -10.03
N GLY A 254 -22.98 11.77 -8.84
CA GLY A 254 -23.83 12.39 -7.83
C GLY A 254 -24.74 11.41 -7.09
N ASN A 255 -24.67 10.11 -7.37
CA ASN A 255 -25.51 9.09 -6.74
C ASN A 255 -24.69 7.93 -6.17
N LEU A 256 -25.12 7.43 -5.02
CA LEU A 256 -24.54 6.22 -4.46
C LEU A 256 -25.07 5.01 -5.26
N PRO A 257 -24.23 4.04 -5.67
CA PRO A 257 -24.69 2.87 -6.41
C PRO A 257 -25.74 2.06 -5.64
N ASP A 258 -26.66 1.45 -6.37
CA ASP A 258 -27.65 0.55 -5.79
C ASP A 258 -26.97 -0.62 -5.08
N GLY A 259 -27.44 -0.95 -3.88
CA GLY A 259 -26.87 -2.01 -3.05
C GLY A 259 -25.54 -1.66 -2.38
N ALA A 260 -24.99 -0.46 -2.55
CA ALA A 260 -23.74 -0.06 -1.88
C ALA A 260 -23.83 -0.08 -0.35
N LEU A 261 -25.04 0.05 0.21
CA LEU A 261 -25.31 -0.04 1.65
C LEU A 261 -25.95 -1.37 2.06
N PHE A 262 -25.97 -2.38 1.19
CA PHE A 262 -26.53 -3.68 1.52
C PHE A 262 -25.76 -4.31 2.68
N GLY A 263 -26.46 -4.66 3.76
CA GLY A 263 -25.85 -5.18 4.98
C GLY A 263 -25.36 -4.11 5.96
N TYR A 264 -25.47 -2.82 5.63
CA TYR A 264 -25.12 -1.75 6.55
C TYR A 264 -26.02 -1.73 7.80
N GLY A 265 -27.30 -2.07 7.64
CA GLY A 265 -28.25 -2.21 8.73
C GLY A 265 -27.82 -3.27 9.75
N GLU A 266 -27.29 -4.41 9.30
CA GLU A 266 -26.74 -5.45 10.17
C GLU A 266 -25.51 -4.95 10.94
N ALA A 267 -24.62 -4.24 10.23
CA ALA A 267 -23.47 -3.59 10.85
C ALA A 267 -23.88 -2.55 11.89
N LEU A 268 -24.99 -1.83 11.67
CA LEU A 268 -25.53 -0.86 12.65
C LEU A 268 -26.13 -1.54 13.88
N LEU A 269 -26.82 -2.68 13.72
CA LEU A 269 -27.42 -3.44 14.83
C LEU A 269 -26.36 -4.12 15.71
N THR A 270 -25.26 -4.57 15.10
CA THR A 270 -24.17 -5.28 15.81
C THR A 270 -23.06 -4.34 16.29
N ARG A 271 -23.05 -3.07 15.88
CA ARG A 271 -22.04 -2.09 16.29
C ARG A 271 -22.18 -1.79 17.78
N ALA A 272 -21.06 -1.90 18.50
CA ALA A 272 -20.96 -1.44 19.87
C ALA A 272 -21.31 0.06 19.95
N ARG A 273 -22.16 0.43 20.91
CA ARG A 273 -22.50 1.84 21.16
C ARG A 273 -21.23 2.63 21.46
N PRO A 274 -21.07 3.83 20.86
CA PRO A 274 -19.90 4.65 21.14
C PRO A 274 -19.88 5.03 22.62
N ASP A 275 -18.68 5.05 23.19
CA ASP A 275 -18.48 5.52 24.55
C ASP A 275 -18.74 7.04 24.58
N LEU A 276 -19.72 7.44 25.40
CA LEU A 276 -20.15 8.83 25.54
C LEU A 276 -19.68 9.32 26.91
N PRO A 277 -18.76 10.31 26.97
CA PRO A 277 -18.31 10.86 28.24
C PRO A 277 -19.50 11.38 29.05
N LEU A 278 -19.63 10.92 30.30
CA LEU A 278 -20.75 11.27 31.17
C LEU A 278 -20.98 12.79 31.30
N PRO A 279 -19.95 13.66 31.43
CA PRO A 279 -20.16 15.11 31.50
C PRO A 279 -20.76 15.70 30.22
N GLU A 280 -20.34 15.22 29.04
CA GLU A 280 -20.91 15.67 27.76
C GLU A 280 -22.36 15.21 27.62
N LEU A 281 -22.64 13.98 28.05
CA LEU A 281 -23.99 13.42 28.05
C LEU A 281 -24.92 14.25 28.94
N GLN A 282 -24.53 14.49 30.20
CA GLN A 282 -25.32 15.29 31.15
C GLN A 282 -25.58 16.70 30.65
N ALA A 283 -24.56 17.38 30.11
CA ALA A 283 -24.71 18.70 29.51
C ALA A 283 -25.72 18.68 28.34
N ARG A 284 -25.72 17.61 27.53
CA ARG A 284 -26.67 17.45 26.42
C ARG A 284 -28.10 17.21 26.90
N PHE A 285 -28.29 16.42 27.95
CA PHE A 285 -29.61 16.21 28.59
C PHE A 285 -30.16 17.51 29.17
N ALA A 286 -29.33 18.26 29.90
CA ALA A 286 -29.70 19.56 30.46
C ALA A 286 -30.10 20.56 29.36
N ALA A 287 -29.31 20.65 28.28
CA ALA A 287 -29.61 21.52 27.14
C ALA A 287 -30.91 21.13 26.41
N ALA A 288 -31.28 19.85 26.41
CA ALA A 288 -32.52 19.37 25.81
C ALA A 288 -33.74 19.50 26.77
N GLY A 289 -33.50 19.82 28.05
CA GLY A 289 -34.52 19.84 29.09
C GLY A 289 -35.18 18.47 29.27
N VAL A 290 -34.39 17.39 29.23
CA VAL A 290 -34.82 15.99 29.42
C VAL A 290 -34.14 15.44 30.67
N SER A 291 -34.89 14.73 31.52
CA SER A 291 -34.31 14.05 32.68
C SER A 291 -33.41 12.90 32.25
N ALA A 292 -32.19 12.85 32.80
CA ALA A 292 -31.26 11.75 32.54
C ALA A 292 -31.60 10.47 33.32
N ALA A 293 -32.43 10.55 34.38
CA ALA A 293 -32.60 9.49 35.38
C ALA A 293 -33.06 8.14 34.79
N ALA A 294 -34.06 8.16 33.90
CA ALA A 294 -34.57 6.94 33.28
C ALA A 294 -33.52 6.31 32.34
N TYR A 295 -32.80 7.14 31.59
CA TYR A 295 -31.75 6.69 30.69
C TYR A 295 -30.53 6.15 31.45
N SER A 296 -30.06 6.85 32.47
CA SER A 296 -28.93 6.40 33.31
C SER A 296 -29.25 5.09 34.01
N GLN A 297 -30.49 4.90 34.49
CA GLN A 297 -30.94 3.63 35.06
C GLN A 297 -30.93 2.50 34.02
N ALA A 298 -31.51 2.71 32.84
CA ALA A 298 -31.55 1.70 31.78
C ALA A 298 -30.15 1.31 31.26
N MET A 299 -29.20 2.25 31.31
CA MET A 299 -27.83 2.08 30.85
C MET A 299 -26.84 1.69 31.96
N ASN A 300 -27.30 1.53 33.20
CA ASN A 300 -26.46 1.31 34.40
C ASN A 300 -25.33 2.34 34.55
N LEU A 301 -25.64 3.61 34.29
CA LEU A 301 -24.72 4.74 34.45
C LEU A 301 -24.81 5.32 35.87
N PRO A 302 -23.71 5.90 36.39
CA PRO A 302 -23.76 6.69 37.63
C PRO A 302 -24.81 7.78 37.52
N GLN A 303 -25.67 7.89 38.54
CA GLN A 303 -26.65 8.97 38.61
C GLN A 303 -26.04 10.15 39.35
N ASP A 304 -25.97 11.31 38.71
CA ASP A 304 -25.77 12.55 39.46
C ASP A 304 -27.09 12.86 40.16
N THR A 305 -27.01 12.94 41.48
CA THR A 305 -28.10 13.25 42.39
C THR A 305 -28.11 14.76 42.60
N GLU A 306 -28.73 15.51 41.70
CA GLU A 306 -29.17 16.89 41.95
C GLU A 306 -30.53 17.18 41.33
#